data_AF-A0A969Y9H3-F1
#
_entry.id   AF-A0A969Y9H3-F1
#
_cell.length_a   1.000
_cell.length_b   1.000
_cell.length_c   1.000
_cell.angle_alpha   90.00
_cell.angle_beta   90.00
_cell.angle_gamma   90.00
#
_symmetry.space_group_name_H-M   'P 1'
#
loop_
_entity.id
_entity.type
_entity.pdbx_description
1 polymer ?
#
loop_
_entity_poly.entity_id
_entity_poly.type
_entity_poly.pdbx_seq_one_letter_code
_entity_poly.pdbx_strand_id
1 'polypeptide(L)'
;MAGILTGIAWYRRQEWPLLRSLAEDAETLAVTYDEWLLVAEQAYARMQAEGYMVEKVDVPLQDLVQWCAAHGRPLDEAARSAYVAYKLRDRDAMSSASQK
;
A
#
# COMPACT_ATOMS: atom_id res chain seq x y z
N MET A 1 14.51 -21.33 -0.01
CA MET A 1 14.48 -20.27 -1.05
C MET A 1 13.84 -19.06 -0.42
N ALA A 2 14.54 -17.92 -0.34
CA ALA A 2 13.92 -16.68 0.12
C ALA A 2 12.99 -16.19 -1.00
N GLY A 3 11.68 -16.17 -0.75
CA GLY A 3 10.73 -15.57 -1.69
C GLY A 3 10.98 -14.07 -1.82
N ILE A 4 10.52 -13.46 -2.91
CA ILE A 4 10.51 -11.99 -3.03
C ILE A 4 9.38 -11.48 -2.13
N LEU A 5 9.73 -10.66 -1.13
CA LEU A 5 8.75 -9.95 -0.28
C LEU A 5 8.22 -8.74 -1.05
N THR A 6 6.89 -8.64 -1.14
CA THR A 6 6.18 -7.51 -1.74
C THR A 6 4.97 -7.13 -0.90
N GLY A 7 4.54 -5.89 -1.01
CA GLY A 7 3.39 -5.37 -0.27
C GLY A 7 2.29 -4.89 -1.21
N ILE A 8 1.04 -5.03 -0.77
CA ILE A 8 -0.13 -4.41 -1.37
C ILE A 8 -0.68 -3.40 -0.36
N ALA A 9 -0.92 -2.17 -0.79
CA ALA A 9 -1.55 -1.16 0.04
C ALA A 9 -2.96 -1.62 0.42
N TRP A 10 -3.26 -1.61 1.72
CA TRP A 10 -4.55 -2.00 2.27
C TRP A 10 -5.19 -0.80 2.97
N TYR A 11 -6.30 -0.32 2.39
CA TYR A 11 -7.00 0.88 2.88
C TYR A 11 -8.21 0.50 3.74
N ARG A 12 -8.67 1.46 4.54
CA ARG A 12 -9.91 1.33 5.31
C ARG A 12 -11.08 1.85 4.51
N ARG A 13 -12.24 1.18 4.61
CA ARG A 13 -13.49 1.59 3.96
C ARG A 13 -13.86 3.05 4.20
N GLN A 14 -13.69 3.50 5.44
CA GLN A 14 -14.04 4.86 5.85
C GLN A 14 -13.16 5.94 5.21
N GLU A 15 -11.93 5.59 4.83
CA GLU A 15 -10.95 6.51 4.23
C GLU A 15 -11.03 6.53 2.70
N TRP A 16 -11.69 5.54 2.08
CA TRP A 16 -11.74 5.38 0.63
C TRP A 16 -12.26 6.61 -0.12
N PRO A 17 -13.38 7.26 0.28
CA PRO A 17 -13.86 8.45 -0.41
C PRO A 17 -12.87 9.61 -0.35
N LEU A 18 -12.19 9.77 0.80
CA LEU A 18 -11.21 10.83 1.00
C LEU A 18 -9.93 10.56 0.19
N LEU A 19 -9.46 9.31 0.17
CA LEU A 19 -8.33 8.88 -0.66
C LEU A 19 -8.60 9.22 -2.13
N ARG A 20 -9.77 8.85 -2.65
CA ARG A 20 -10.18 9.18 -4.02
C ARG A 20 -10.23 10.68 -4.30
N SER A 21 -10.66 11.50 -3.33
CA SER A 21 -10.73 12.95 -3.54
C SER A 21 -9.37 13.66 -3.53
N LEU A 22 -8.37 13.05 -2.90
CA LEU A 22 -7.02 13.61 -2.76
C LEU A 22 -6.03 13.03 -3.79
N ALA A 23 -6.31 11.84 -4.31
CA ALA A 23 -5.46 11.19 -5.30
C ALA A 23 -5.50 11.94 -6.63
N GLU A 24 -4.33 12.19 -7.22
CA GLU A 24 -4.24 12.83 -8.54
C GLU A 24 -4.71 11.92 -9.67
N ASP A 25 -4.60 10.61 -9.46
CA ASP A 25 -5.00 9.55 -10.38
C ASP A 25 -6.32 8.89 -9.91
N ALA A 26 -7.27 9.68 -9.41
CA ALA A 26 -8.54 9.18 -8.89
C ALA A 26 -9.36 8.38 -9.92
N GLU A 27 -9.11 8.58 -11.21
CA GLU A 27 -9.68 7.82 -12.32
C GLU A 27 -9.16 6.37 -12.42
N THR A 28 -7.98 6.08 -11.87
CA THR A 28 -7.41 4.73 -11.83
C THR A 28 -7.92 3.92 -10.65
N LEU A 29 -8.47 4.60 -9.63
CA LEU A 29 -9.07 3.98 -8.46
C LEU A 29 -10.48 3.48 -8.77
N ALA A 30 -10.90 2.39 -8.11
CA ALA A 30 -12.26 1.88 -8.21
C ALA A 30 -13.27 2.83 -7.55
N VAL A 31 -14.44 3.01 -8.15
CA VAL A 31 -15.43 4.02 -7.72
C VAL A 31 -15.85 3.78 -6.27
N THR A 32 -16.06 2.52 -5.91
CA THR A 32 -16.43 2.10 -4.57
C THR A 32 -15.31 1.32 -3.89
N TYR A 33 -15.34 1.32 -2.56
CA TYR A 33 -14.42 0.50 -1.77
C TYR A 33 -14.61 -1.00 -2.05
N ASP A 34 -15.84 -1.45 -2.29
CA ASP A 34 -16.13 -2.86 -2.53
C ASP A 34 -15.53 -3.36 -3.84
N GLU A 35 -15.60 -2.55 -4.90
CA GLU A 35 -14.93 -2.85 -6.17
C GLU A 35 -13.41 -2.91 -6.00
N TRP A 36 -12.85 -1.95 -5.26
CA TRP A 36 -11.41 -1.97 -4.95
C TRP A 36 -11.02 -3.22 -4.16
N LEU A 37 -11.80 -3.58 -3.13
CA LEU A 37 -11.51 -4.72 -2.27
C LEU A 37 -11.50 -6.02 -3.08
N LEU A 38 -12.46 -6.21 -4.00
CA LEU A 38 -12.49 -7.37 -4.89
C LEU A 38 -11.22 -7.47 -5.74
N VAL A 39 -10.78 -6.36 -6.34
CA VAL A 39 -9.56 -6.32 -7.17
C VAL A 39 -8.32 -6.54 -6.32
N ALA A 40 -8.23 -5.93 -5.13
CA ALA A 40 -7.11 -6.07 -4.21
C ALA A 40 -6.97 -7.50 -3.68
N GLU A 41 -8.08 -8.17 -3.34
CA GLU A 41 -8.09 -9.57 -2.92
C GLU A 41 -7.68 -10.52 -4.05
N GLN A 42 -8.14 -10.28 -5.28
CA GLN A 42 -7.71 -11.05 -6.45
C GLN A 42 -6.22 -10.87 -6.73
N ALA A 43 -5.70 -9.65 -6.67
CA ALA A 43 -4.29 -9.36 -6.84
C ALA A 43 -3.44 -10.07 -5.76
N TYR A 44 -3.86 -9.99 -4.50
CA TYR A 44 -3.21 -10.68 -3.38
C TYR A 44 -3.15 -12.19 -3.61
N ALA A 45 -4.28 -12.83 -3.92
CA ALA A 45 -4.34 -14.28 -4.15
C ALA A 45 -3.49 -14.71 -5.36
N ARG A 46 -3.54 -13.93 -6.45
CA ARG A 46 -2.73 -14.19 -7.65
C ARG A 46 -1.24 -14.13 -7.34
N MET A 47 -0.77 -13.08 -6.69
CA MET A 47 0.65 -12.93 -6.35
C MET A 47 1.12 -14.03 -5.40
N GLN A 48 0.29 -14.46 -4.46
CA GLN A 48 0.61 -15.63 -3.63
C GLN A 48 0.74 -16.92 -4.46
N ALA A 49 -0.17 -17.15 -5.41
CA ALA A 49 -0.11 -18.31 -6.31
C ALA A 49 1.12 -18.28 -7.23
N GLU A 50 1.62 -17.09 -7.59
CA GLU A 50 2.87 -16.89 -8.34
C GLU A 50 4.14 -17.08 -7.49
N GLY A 51 4.01 -17.34 -6.18
CA GLY A 51 5.12 -17.65 -5.28
C GLY A 51 5.73 -16.44 -4.56
N TYR A 52 5.09 -15.26 -4.64
CA TYR A 52 5.51 -14.08 -3.88
C TYR A 52 5.12 -14.20 -2.40
N MET A 53 5.97 -13.68 -1.52
CA MET A 53 5.57 -13.42 -0.14
C MET A 53 4.88 -12.06 -0.13
N VAL A 54 3.54 -12.08 -0.13
CA VAL A 54 2.72 -10.87 -0.25
C VAL A 54 2.18 -10.48 1.10
N GLU A 55 2.35 -9.22 1.46
CA GLU A 55 1.77 -8.65 2.67
C GLU A 55 0.73 -7.59 2.36
N LYS A 56 -0.36 -7.63 3.14
CA LYS A 56 -1.33 -6.53 3.21
C LYS A 56 -0.75 -5.48 4.15
N VAL A 57 -0.32 -4.36 3.59
CA VAL A 57 0.26 -3.27 4.37
C VAL A 57 -0.83 -2.27 4.65
N ASP A 58 -1.20 -2.12 5.91
CA ASP A 58 -2.14 -1.08 6.32
C ASP A 58 -1.57 0.30 5.98
N VAL A 59 -2.33 1.08 5.21
CA VAL A 59 -1.96 2.43 4.79
C VAL A 59 -2.99 3.41 5.34
N PRO A 60 -2.77 3.97 6.55
CA PRO A 60 -3.54 5.10 7.03
C PRO A 60 -3.38 6.27 6.06
N LEU A 61 -4.50 6.86 5.62
CA LEU A 61 -4.47 7.91 4.62
C LEU A 61 -3.69 9.14 5.10
N GLN A 62 -3.84 9.49 6.37
CA GLN A 62 -3.14 10.63 6.96
C GLN A 62 -1.62 10.46 6.91
N ASP A 63 -1.10 9.29 7.24
CA ASP A 63 0.34 9.03 7.19
C ASP A 63 0.86 9.08 5.76
N LEU A 64 0.10 8.52 4.80
CA LEU A 64 0.46 8.55 3.39
C LEU A 64 0.53 9.99 2.86
N VAL A 65 -0.45 10.83 3.18
CA VAL A 65 -0.47 12.24 2.78
C VAL A 65 0.72 13.01 3.37
N GLN A 66 1.00 12.80 4.66
CA GLN A 66 2.17 13.43 5.30
C GLN A 66 3.48 12.98 4.67
N TRP A 67 3.59 11.69 4.35
CA TRP A 67 4.76 11.13 3.69
C TRP A 67 4.94 11.70 2.27
N CYS A 68 3.87 11.77 1.47
CA CYS A 68 3.87 12.39 0.15
C CYS A 68 4.36 13.86 0.23
N ALA A 69 3.81 14.64 1.17
CA ALA A 69 4.20 16.02 1.38
C ALA A 69 5.68 16.17 1.78
N ALA A 70 6.17 15.33 2.69
CA ALA A 70 7.57 15.33 3.11
C ALA A 70 8.55 14.97 1.98
N HIS A 71 8.10 14.20 0.99
CA HIS A 71 8.90 13.79 -0.16
C HIS A 71 8.68 14.65 -1.41
N GLY A 72 7.83 15.68 -1.34
CA GLY A 72 7.51 16.55 -2.48
C GLY A 72 6.86 15.80 -3.64
N ARG A 73 6.03 14.78 -3.35
CA ARG A 73 5.38 13.94 -4.34
C ARG A 73 3.85 14.09 -4.29
N PRO A 74 3.16 14.03 -5.44
CA PRO A 74 1.71 13.95 -5.46
C PRO A 74 1.24 12.62 -4.85
N LEU A 75 -0.03 12.58 -4.45
CA LEU A 75 -0.68 11.35 -4.02
C LEU A 75 -1.15 10.58 -5.26
N ASP A 76 -0.28 9.75 -5.83
CA ASP A 76 -0.54 8.94 -7.02
C ASP A 76 -0.22 7.45 -6.80
N GLU A 77 -0.40 6.62 -7.82
CA GLU A 77 -0.07 5.19 -7.80
C GLU A 77 1.38 4.92 -7.39
N ALA A 78 2.32 5.71 -7.92
CA ALA A 78 3.74 5.57 -7.65
C ALA A 78 4.06 5.88 -6.17
N ALA A 79 3.45 6.92 -5.62
CA ALA A 79 3.59 7.28 -4.22
C ALA A 79 3.00 6.21 -3.29
N ARG A 80 1.81 5.67 -3.62
CA ARG A 80 1.20 4.56 -2.85
C ARG A 80 2.09 3.32 -2.83
N SER A 81 2.65 2.95 -3.98
CA SER A 81 3.59 1.82 -4.09
C SER A 81 4.89 2.06 -3.33
N ALA A 82 5.46 3.26 -3.46
CA ALA A 82 6.69 3.63 -2.76
C ALA A 82 6.50 3.67 -1.24
N TYR A 83 5.35 4.15 -0.76
CA TYR A 83 5.02 4.18 0.66
C TYR A 83 4.89 2.78 1.28
N VAL A 84 4.28 1.84 0.56
CA VAL A 84 4.23 0.42 0.96
C VAL A 84 5.63 -0.16 1.08
N ALA A 85 6.49 0.07 0.08
CA ALA A 85 7.87 -0.40 0.13
C ALA A 85 8.67 0.23 1.29
N TYR A 86 8.42 1.52 1.59
CA TYR A 86 8.98 2.21 2.75
C TYR A 86 8.56 1.54 4.06
N LYS A 87 7.26 1.27 4.25
CA LYS A 87 6.72 0.60 5.46
C LYS A 87 7.31 -0.80 5.67
N LEU A 88 7.46 -1.58 4.60
CA LEU A 88 8.06 -2.91 4.67
C LEU A 88 9.52 -2.84 5.11
N ARG A 89 10.32 -1.95 4.50
CA ARG A 89 11.73 -1.74 4.86
C ARG A 89 11.91 -1.24 6.29
N ASP A 90 11.07 -0.31 6.72
CA ASP A 90 11.12 0.26 8.06
C ASP A 90 10.87 -0.82 9.13
N ARG A 91 9.88 -1.69 8.91
CA ARG A 91 9.59 -2.81 9.79
C ARG A 91 10.71 -3.85 9.82
N ASP A 92 11.31 -4.18 8.67
CA ASP A 92 12.45 -5.11 8.62
C ASP A 92 13.67 -4.55 9.36
N ALA A 93 13.93 -3.24 9.24
CA ALA A 93 14.99 -2.56 9.96
C ALA A 93 14.75 -2.56 11.48
N MET A 94 13.52 -2.29 11.94
CA MET A 94 13.15 -2.36 13.36
C MET A 94 13.21 -3.79 13.91
N SER A 95 12.81 -4.79 13.11
CA SER A 95 12.86 -6.21 13.49
C SER A 95 14.30 -6.71 13.64
N SER A 96 15.22 -6.19 12.81
CA SER A 96 16.65 -6.50 12.88
C SER A 96 17.37 -5.76 14.02
N ALA A 97 16.91 -4.56 14.38
CA ALA A 97 17.49 -3.74 15.45
C ALA A 97 17.17 -4.26 16.86
N SER A 98 16.01 -4.90 17.07
CA SER A 98 15.62 -5.50 18.36
C SER A 98 16.39 -6.78 18.72
N GLN A 99 17.27 -7.27 17.83
CA GLN A 99 17.99 -8.54 18.00
C GLN A 99 19.51 -8.34 18.20
N LYS A 100 19.97 -7.10 18.35
CA LYS A 100 21.35 -6.73 18.71
C LYS A 100 21.40 -6.17 20.13
#